data_AF-A0AAN9UMG4-F1
#
_entry.id   AF-A0AAN9UMG4-F1
#
_cell.length_a   1.000
_cell.length_b   1.000
_cell.length_c   1.000
_cell.angle_alpha   90.00
_cell.angle_beta   90.00
_cell.angle_gamma   90.00
#
_symmetry.space_group_name_H-M   'P 1'
#
loop_
_entity.id
_entity.type
_entity.pdbx_description
1 polymer ?
#
loop_
_entity_poly.entity_id
_entity_poly.type
_entity_poly.pdbx_seq_one_letter_code
_entity_poly.pdbx_strand_id
1 'polypeptide(L)'
;MSPGAQSMEIESLQKAIYSADILLVLVSTCVQASVLVFLHDVTPNRLHRRFIYAMMGFITLFFTPSFFVAVFPCHPPHVWRILGVQCIDQISFWEAFAGVNLVIESALILFPVIVVYPLAMKRRRKAIVISCFAVRVMYVL
;
A
#
# COMPACT_ATOMS: atom_id res chain seq x y z
N MET A 1 -18.91 37.82 5.20
CA MET A 1 -18.22 36.52 5.03
C MET A 1 -19.29 35.44 5.12
N SER A 2 -19.71 34.84 4.00
CA SER A 2 -20.93 34.02 3.95
C SER A 2 -20.63 32.56 4.34
N PRO A 3 -21.30 31.98 5.35
CA PRO A 3 -21.01 30.63 5.88
C PRO A 3 -21.34 29.46 4.92
N GLY A 4 -21.95 29.73 3.76
CA GLY A 4 -22.30 28.69 2.76
C GLY A 4 -21.18 28.33 1.76
N ALA A 5 -20.14 29.15 1.62
CA ALA A 5 -19.04 28.85 0.68
C ALA A 5 -18.13 27.71 1.18
N GLN A 6 -17.81 27.71 2.49
CA GLN A 6 -16.91 26.73 3.11
C GLN A 6 -17.46 25.30 3.01
N SER A 7 -18.78 25.10 3.10
CA SER A 7 -19.40 23.77 3.00
C SER A 7 -19.26 23.14 1.61
N MET A 8 -19.26 23.96 0.55
CA MET A 8 -19.12 23.49 -0.84
C MET A 8 -17.67 23.11 -1.17
N GLU A 9 -16.70 23.85 -0.63
CA GLU A 9 -15.28 23.54 -0.75
C GLU A 9 -14.92 22.24 -0.01
N ILE A 10 -15.46 22.04 1.20
CA ILE A 10 -15.22 20.81 1.98
C ILE A 10 -15.80 19.59 1.27
N GLU A 11 -17.01 19.65 0.71
CA GLU A 11 -17.62 18.50 0.04
C GLU A 11 -16.85 18.09 -1.24
N SER A 12 -16.39 19.07 -2.02
CA SER A 12 -15.61 18.79 -3.23
C SER A 12 -14.24 18.19 -2.90
N LEU A 13 -13.59 18.68 -1.84
CA LEU A 13 -12.36 18.09 -1.31
C LEU A 13 -12.56 16.65 -0.85
N GLN A 14 -13.64 16.37 -0.11
CA GLN A 14 -13.93 15.03 0.39
C GLN A 14 -14.11 14.01 -0.74
N LYS A 15 -14.81 14.40 -1.82
CA LYS A 15 -14.97 13.55 -3.01
C LYS A 15 -13.64 13.29 -3.71
N ALA A 16 -12.78 14.30 -3.82
CA ALA A 16 -11.46 14.16 -4.42
C ALA A 16 -10.58 13.18 -3.62
N ILE A 17 -10.52 13.34 -2.29
CA ILE A 17 -9.77 12.44 -1.40
C ILE A 17 -10.29 11.01 -1.51
N TYR A 18 -11.61 10.83 -1.45
CA TYR A 18 -12.23 9.51 -1.61
C TYR A 18 -11.80 8.81 -2.91
N SER A 19 -11.81 9.54 -4.03
CA SER A 19 -11.36 8.98 -5.31
C SER A 19 -9.86 8.65 -5.33
N ALA A 20 -9.05 9.51 -4.71
CA ALA A 20 -7.61 9.33 -4.62
C ALA A 20 -7.24 8.10 -3.78
N ASP A 21 -7.97 7.86 -2.70
CA ASP A 21 -7.81 6.70 -1.81
C ASP A 21 -8.07 5.37 -2.54
N ILE A 22 -9.14 5.31 -3.34
CA ILE A 22 -9.44 4.12 -4.17
C ILE A 22 -8.34 3.91 -5.22
N LEU A 23 -7.90 4.99 -5.88
CA LEU A 23 -6.83 4.93 -6.87
C LEU A 23 -5.50 4.51 -6.24
N LEU A 24 -5.19 4.98 -5.04
CA LEU A 24 -3.99 4.63 -4.29
C LEU A 24 -3.93 3.12 -4.06
N VAL A 25 -5.03 2.56 -3.56
CA VAL A 25 -5.22 1.14 -3.35
C VAL A 25 -4.99 0.42 -4.69
N LEU A 26 -5.74 0.74 -5.74
CA LEU A 26 -5.63 0.08 -7.06
C LEU A 26 -4.21 0.13 -7.65
N VAL A 27 -3.57 1.30 -7.63
CA VAL A 27 -2.23 1.50 -8.18
C VAL A 27 -1.21 0.70 -7.39
N SER A 28 -1.27 0.69 -6.05
CA SER A 28 -0.35 -0.09 -5.21
C SER A 28 -0.40 -1.58 -5.56
N THR A 29 -1.59 -2.16 -5.73
CA THR A 29 -1.71 -3.58 -6.10
C THR A 29 -1.22 -3.87 -7.51
N CYS A 30 -1.53 -3.01 -8.47
CA CYS A 30 -1.04 -3.16 -9.84
C CYS A 30 0.50 -3.13 -9.90
N VAL A 31 1.14 -2.21 -9.18
CA VAL A 31 2.60 -2.12 -9.10
C VAL A 31 3.20 -3.39 -8.50
N GLN A 32 2.66 -3.84 -7.36
CA GLN A 32 3.14 -5.05 -6.70
C GLN A 32 2.96 -6.29 -7.58
N ALA A 33 1.81 -6.45 -8.23
CA ALA A 33 1.55 -7.56 -9.14
C ALA A 33 2.52 -7.58 -10.33
N SER A 34 2.80 -6.41 -10.93
CA SER A 34 3.76 -6.26 -12.03
C SER A 34 5.17 -6.70 -11.61
N VAL A 35 5.63 -6.23 -10.44
CA VAL A 35 6.92 -6.62 -9.87
C VAL A 35 6.97 -8.13 -9.59
N LEU A 36 5.88 -8.70 -9.07
CA LEU A 36 5.77 -10.13 -8.81
C LEU A 36 5.88 -10.98 -10.08
N VAL A 37 5.20 -10.58 -11.16
CA VAL A 37 5.25 -11.24 -12.47
C VAL A 37 6.66 -11.16 -13.04
N PHE A 38 7.31 -9.99 -12.96
CA PHE A 38 8.69 -9.82 -13.40
C PHE A 38 9.66 -10.72 -12.61
N LEU A 39 9.52 -10.77 -11.29
CA LEU A 39 10.29 -11.65 -10.41
C LEU A 39 10.06 -13.13 -10.74
N HIS A 40 8.83 -13.50 -11.09
CA HIS A 40 8.48 -14.86 -11.47
C HIS A 40 9.15 -15.29 -12.78
N ASP A 41 9.21 -14.39 -13.76
CA ASP A 41 9.82 -14.66 -15.06
C ASP A 41 11.35 -14.78 -14.95
N VAL A 42 11.98 -13.89 -14.20
CA VAL A 42 13.44 -13.88 -13.98
C VAL A 42 13.92 -15.08 -13.15
N THR A 43 13.06 -15.70 -12.33
CA THR A 43 13.51 -16.69 -11.36
C THR A 43 13.23 -18.15 -11.77
N PRO A 44 14.26 -18.94 -12.16
CA PRO A 44 14.09 -20.34 -12.53
C PRO A 44 13.93 -21.31 -11.35
N ASN A 45 14.19 -20.85 -10.11
CA ASN A 45 14.29 -21.72 -8.95
C ASN A 45 12.92 -22.04 -8.30
N ARG A 46 12.68 -23.31 -7.95
CA ARG A 46 11.39 -23.80 -7.40
C ARG A 46 11.06 -23.19 -6.03
N LEU A 47 12.06 -22.99 -5.17
CA LEU A 47 11.87 -22.38 -3.85
C LEU A 47 11.39 -20.93 -3.97
N HIS A 48 12.00 -20.17 -4.89
CA HIS A 48 11.65 -18.78 -5.14
C HIS A 48 10.24 -18.62 -5.71
N ARG A 49 9.81 -19.54 -6.59
CA ARG A 49 8.41 -19.59 -7.04
C ARG A 49 7.44 -19.76 -5.87
N ARG A 50 7.76 -20.60 -4.88
CA ARG A 50 6.89 -20.79 -3.71
C ARG A 50 6.75 -19.51 -2.87
N PHE A 51 7.84 -18.74 -2.70
CA PHE A 51 7.79 -17.43 -2.08
C PHE A 51 6.95 -16.43 -2.87
N ILE A 52 7.06 -16.42 -4.19
CA ILE A 52 6.27 -15.57 -5.08
C ILE A 52 4.78 -15.88 -4.94
N TYR A 53 4.38 -17.17 -4.97
CA TYR A 53 2.99 -17.55 -4.75
C TYR A 53 2.49 -17.20 -3.33
N ALA A 54 3.34 -17.34 -2.32
CA ALA A 54 2.99 -16.92 -0.96
C ALA A 54 2.75 -15.41 -0.86
N MET A 55 3.62 -14.59 -1.48
CA MET A 55 3.43 -13.14 -1.55
C MET A 55 2.19 -12.76 -2.35
N MET A 56 1.92 -13.45 -3.46
CA MET A 56 0.70 -13.23 -4.24
C MET A 56 -0.56 -13.46 -3.40
N GLY A 57 -0.60 -14.57 -2.65
CA GLY A 57 -1.71 -14.87 -1.74
C GLY A 57 -1.83 -13.89 -0.58
N PHE A 58 -0.72 -13.42 -0.03
CA PHE A 58 -0.72 -12.41 1.02
C PHE A 58 -1.24 -11.06 0.53
N ILE A 59 -0.77 -10.60 -0.64
CA ILE A 59 -1.22 -9.35 -1.26
C ILE A 59 -2.72 -9.40 -1.53
N THR A 60 -3.22 -10.47 -2.16
CA THR A 60 -4.66 -10.59 -2.44
C THR A 60 -5.50 -10.63 -1.16
N LEU A 61 -5.06 -11.36 -0.15
CA LEU A 61 -5.76 -11.47 1.13
C LEU A 61 -5.81 -10.13 1.89
N PHE A 62 -4.72 -9.36 1.86
CA PHE A 62 -4.65 -8.06 2.54
C PHE A 62 -5.39 -6.98 1.76
N PHE A 63 -5.24 -6.97 0.45
CA PHE A 63 -5.77 -5.92 -0.40
C PHE A 63 -7.28 -5.98 -0.61
N THR A 64 -7.85 -7.19 -0.67
CA THR A 64 -9.30 -7.39 -0.82
C THR A 64 -10.09 -6.63 0.25
N PRO A 65 -9.89 -6.87 1.56
CA PRO A 65 -10.61 -6.12 2.59
C PRO A 65 -10.26 -4.63 2.56
N SER A 66 -9.02 -4.25 2.24
CA SER A 66 -8.65 -2.83 2.15
C SER A 66 -9.40 -2.09 1.05
N PHE A 67 -9.62 -2.74 -0.10
CA PHE A 67 -10.44 -2.19 -1.17
C PHE A 67 -11.90 -2.00 -0.75
N PHE A 68 -12.48 -2.98 -0.05
CA PHE A 68 -13.84 -2.84 0.48
C PHE A 68 -13.95 -1.70 1.50
N VAL A 69 -12.96 -1.53 2.38
CA VAL A 69 -12.94 -0.42 3.35
C VAL A 69 -12.79 0.92 2.64
N ALA A 70 -11.94 1.01 1.61
CA ALA A 70 -11.78 2.23 0.82
C ALA A 70 -13.04 2.62 0.03
N VAL A 71 -13.82 1.64 -0.45
CA VAL A 71 -15.08 1.87 -1.19
C VAL A 71 -16.26 2.14 -0.24
N PHE A 72 -16.28 1.53 0.94
CA PHE A 72 -17.35 1.69 1.92
C PHE A 72 -16.84 2.25 3.27
N PRO A 73 -16.24 3.45 3.29
CA PRO A 73 -15.70 4.03 4.53
C PRO A 73 -16.81 4.42 5.54
N CYS A 74 -18.03 4.67 5.06
CA CYS A 74 -19.21 5.04 5.85
C CYS A 74 -20.48 4.33 5.35
N HIS A 75 -21.53 4.29 6.19
CA HIS A 75 -22.83 3.67 5.84
C HIS A 75 -23.53 4.44 4.69
N PRO A 76 -24.07 3.76 3.65
CA PRO A 76 -24.90 4.41 2.64
C PRO A 76 -26.13 5.06 3.33
N PRO A 77 -26.51 6.31 2.98
CA PRO A 77 -26.40 6.95 1.67
C PRO A 77 -25.35 8.07 1.52
N HIS A 78 -24.45 8.30 2.49
CA HIS A 78 -23.47 9.41 2.44
C HIS A 78 -22.02 8.91 2.57
N VAL A 79 -21.62 8.00 1.69
CA VAL A 79 -20.31 7.32 1.72
C VAL A 79 -19.11 8.27 1.56
N TRP A 80 -19.32 9.47 0.99
CA TRP A 80 -18.28 10.49 0.79
C TRP A 80 -18.06 11.40 2.01
N ARG A 81 -18.90 11.32 3.06
CA ARG A 81 -18.72 12.12 4.28
C ARG A 81 -17.73 11.46 5.23
N ILE A 82 -16.45 11.59 4.91
CA ILE A 82 -15.33 11.10 5.73
C ILE A 82 -15.26 11.71 7.15
N LEU A 83 -15.88 12.87 7.38
CA LEU A 83 -16.03 13.47 8.71
C LEU A 83 -17.43 13.17 9.27
N GLY A 84 -17.57 12.11 10.06
CA GLY A 84 -18.82 11.72 10.71
C GLY A 84 -18.65 10.76 11.89
N VAL A 85 -19.54 10.85 12.87
CA VAL A 85 -19.49 10.11 14.17
C VAL A 85 -19.69 8.59 14.07
N GLN A 86 -19.95 8.03 12.88
CA GLN A 86 -20.18 6.59 12.67
C GLN A 86 -19.38 6.01 11.48
N CYS A 87 -18.28 6.66 11.09
CA CYS A 87 -17.39 6.16 10.03
C CYS A 87 -16.20 5.41 10.61
N ILE A 88 -15.54 4.59 9.78
CA ILE A 88 -14.28 3.94 10.18
C ILE A 88 -13.20 5.01 10.41
N ASP A 89 -12.30 4.77 11.36
CA ASP A 89 -11.16 5.67 11.59
C ASP A 89 -10.20 5.58 10.39
N GLN A 90 -10.34 6.53 9.48
CA GLN A 90 -9.61 6.54 8.22
C GLN A 90 -8.10 6.66 8.46
N ILE A 91 -7.70 7.45 9.46
CA ILE A 91 -6.29 7.71 9.77
C ILE A 91 -5.62 6.40 10.21
N SER A 92 -6.19 5.73 11.21
CA SER A 92 -5.63 4.50 11.75
C SER A 92 -5.63 3.37 10.72
N PHE A 93 -6.64 3.32 9.84
CA PHE A 93 -6.67 2.36 8.74
C PHE A 93 -5.58 2.63 7.70
N TRP A 94 -5.40 3.88 7.26
CA TRP A 94 -4.37 4.23 6.28
C TRP A 94 -2.95 4.09 6.82
N GLU A 95 -2.72 4.39 8.10
CA GLU A 95 -1.44 4.14 8.77
C GLU A 95 -1.10 2.65 8.76
N ALA A 96 -2.06 1.79 9.13
CA ALA A 96 -1.88 0.34 9.08
C ALA A 96 -1.65 -0.17 7.64
N PHE A 97 -2.42 0.35 6.68
CA PHE A 97 -2.27 0.02 5.26
C PHE A 97 -0.89 0.42 4.74
N ALA A 98 -0.42 1.62 5.06
CA ALA A 98 0.89 2.13 4.67
C ALA A 98 2.01 1.28 5.28
N GLY A 99 1.90 0.90 6.56
CA GLY A 99 2.85 0.03 7.24
C GLY A 99 2.98 -1.34 6.56
N VAL A 100 1.86 -1.99 6.23
CA VAL A 100 1.89 -3.29 5.55
C VAL A 100 2.38 -3.17 4.10
N ASN A 101 1.95 -2.15 3.37
CA ASN A 101 2.39 -1.89 2.01
C ASN A 101 3.93 -1.73 1.96
N LEU A 102 4.50 -1.00 2.92
CA LEU A 102 5.94 -0.84 3.05
C LEU A 102 6.67 -2.16 3.28
N VAL A 103 6.14 -3.03 4.15
CA VAL A 103 6.72 -4.36 4.39
C VAL A 103 6.75 -5.18 3.10
N ILE A 104 5.65 -5.18 2.34
CA ILE A 104 5.56 -5.90 1.06
C ILE A 104 6.59 -5.34 0.06
N GLU A 105 6.64 -4.02 -0.14
CA GLU A 105 7.60 -3.40 -1.06
C GLU A 105 9.05 -3.71 -0.68
N SER A 106 9.38 -3.68 0.62
CA SER A 106 10.71 -4.02 1.12
C SER A 106 11.06 -5.48 0.85
N ALA A 107 10.11 -6.40 1.04
CA ALA A 107 10.30 -7.82 0.76
C ALA A 107 10.53 -8.05 -0.74
N LEU A 108 9.78 -7.38 -1.60
CA LEU A 108 9.95 -7.46 -3.06
C LEU A 108 11.29 -6.94 -3.54
N ILE A 109 11.81 -5.86 -2.94
CA ILE A 109 13.15 -5.33 -3.27
C ILE A 109 14.26 -6.22 -2.72
N LEU A 110 14.10 -6.74 -1.50
CA LEU A 110 15.11 -7.56 -0.84
C LEU A 110 15.22 -8.97 -1.45
N PHE A 111 14.11 -9.52 -1.92
CA PHE A 111 14.03 -10.85 -2.51
C PHE A 111 15.07 -11.07 -3.64
N PRO A 112 15.08 -10.30 -4.75
CA PRO A 112 16.08 -10.48 -5.80
C PRO A 112 17.51 -10.20 -5.31
N VAL A 113 17.68 -9.32 -4.32
CA VAL A 113 19.00 -9.07 -3.71
C VAL A 113 19.51 -10.30 -2.98
N ILE A 114 18.66 -11.02 -2.23
CA ILE A 114 19.02 -12.27 -1.54
C ILE A 114 19.28 -13.38 -2.57
N VAL A 115 18.44 -13.50 -3.60
CA VAL A 115 18.62 -14.52 -4.66
C VAL A 115 19.94 -14.33 -5.42
N VAL A 116 20.34 -13.08 -5.68
CA VAL A 116 21.59 -12.74 -6.36
C VAL A 116 22.79 -12.69 -5.40
N TYR A 117 22.55 -12.61 -4.08
CA TYR A 117 23.56 -12.53 -3.03
C TYR A 117 24.66 -13.61 -3.07
N PRO A 118 24.37 -14.91 -3.36
CA PRO A 118 25.43 -15.91 -3.46
C PRO A 118 26.45 -15.65 -4.57
N LEU A 119 26.19 -14.70 -5.49
CA LEU A 119 27.05 -14.37 -6.63
C LEU A 119 27.82 -13.03 -6.50
N ALA A 120 27.96 -12.48 -5.28
CA ALA A 120 28.76 -11.29 -4.92
C ALA A 120 28.12 -9.91 -5.22
N MET A 121 27.36 -9.36 -4.25
CA MET A 121 26.95 -7.95 -4.25
C MET A 121 27.33 -7.21 -2.95
N LYS A 122 27.86 -5.98 -3.12
CA LYS A 122 28.49 -5.13 -2.10
C LYS A 122 27.50 -4.60 -1.04
N ARG A 123 27.97 -4.48 0.21
CA ARG A 123 27.28 -3.97 1.43
C ARG A 123 26.43 -2.69 1.23
N ARG A 124 26.73 -1.90 0.19
CA ARG A 124 26.04 -0.66 -0.18
C ARG A 124 24.53 -0.83 -0.46
N ARG A 125 24.10 -1.96 -1.03
CA ARG A 125 22.66 -2.22 -1.29
C ARG A 125 21.86 -2.50 -0.01
N LYS A 126 22.46 -3.19 0.97
CA LYS A 126 21.87 -3.39 2.30
C LYS A 126 21.60 -2.05 2.99
N ALA A 127 22.56 -1.13 2.90
CA ALA A 127 22.43 0.20 3.51
C ALA A 127 21.28 1.01 2.91
N ILE A 128 21.03 0.94 1.59
CA ILE A 128 19.92 1.66 0.93
C ILE A 128 18.56 1.15 1.40
N VAL A 129 18.38 -0.17 1.53
CA VAL A 129 17.11 -0.74 2.00
C VAL A 129 16.85 -0.32 3.45
N ILE A 130 17.87 -0.42 4.30
CA ILE A 130 17.78 -0.01 5.70
C ILE A 130 17.50 1.49 5.82
N SER A 131 18.16 2.34 5.02
CA SER A 131 17.93 3.79 5.06
C SER A 131 16.54 4.18 4.56
N CYS A 132 16.05 3.56 3.48
CA CYS A 132 14.68 3.78 3.00
C CYS A 132 13.65 3.38 4.06
N PHE A 133 13.86 2.25 4.74
CA PHE A 133 12.95 1.79 5.77
C PHE A 133 12.97 2.70 7.01
N ALA A 134 14.16 3.14 7.45
CA ALA A 134 14.32 4.02 8.60
C ALA A 134 13.62 5.37 8.43
N VAL A 135 13.72 5.99 7.24
CA VAL A 135 13.04 7.26 6.93
C VAL A 135 11.52 7.10 7.00
N ARG A 136 10.99 5.96 6.55
CA ARG A 136 9.55 5.71 6.55
C ARG A 136 9.00 5.45 7.94
N VAL A 137 9.71 4.67 8.76
CA VAL A 137 9.33 4.43 10.16
C VAL A 137 9.37 5.73 10.96
N MET A 138 10.35 6.60 10.72
CA MET A 138 10.42 7.91 11.37
C MET A 138 9.29 8.87 10.96
N TYR A 139 8.68 8.68 9.78
CA TYR A 139 7.52 9.48 9.37
C TYR A 139 6.23 8.99 10.03
N VAL A 140 6.12 7.68 10.28
CA VAL A 140 4.94 7.04 10.89
C VAL A 140 4.96 7.13 12.43
N LEU A 141 6.14 7.30 13.04
CA LEU A 141 6.34 7.41 14.49
C LEU A 141 6.34 8.87 14.95
#